data_AF-A0A2E4HFH9-F1
#
_entry.id   AF-A0A2E4HFH9-F1
#
_cell.length_a   1.000
_cell.length_b   1.000
_cell.length_c   1.000
_cell.angle_alpha   90.00
_cell.angle_beta   90.00
_cell.angle_gamma   90.00
#
_symmetry.space_group_name_H-M   'P 1'
#
loop_
_entity.id
_entity.type
_entity.pdbx_description
1 polymer ?
#
loop_
_entity_poly.entity_id
_entity_poly.type
_entity_poly.pdbx_seq_one_letter_code
_entity_poly.pdbx_strand_id
1 'polypeptide(L)'
;MTISDFEKYPVFETCESVAIAQLPNCFNQTLITFIIDRFEMPARVNDEKYQGEMVVLFEVTAEGQFKVLHTEAVYQELKDEMKSVFGQLPKVRPATYNASPTFMQFTMPVKIPLSRNVIQEYTNTTTTATNETKSNGTTNVQPNSMQQEYDRIQNQEFAVQNKFNSALNIPFSHQIYSRFDAALNQVGTNAHTSSKPFLYT
;
A
#
# COMPACT_ATOMS: atom_id res chain seq x y z
N MET A 1 7.91 8.91 0.94
CA MET A 1 8.34 7.52 0.72
C MET A 1 9.16 7.50 -0.55
N THR A 2 10.40 7.02 -0.51
CA THR A 2 11.27 6.91 -1.68
C THR A 2 10.63 5.93 -2.66
N ILE A 3 10.33 6.37 -3.87
CA ILE A 3 10.19 5.45 -5.02
C ILE A 3 11.45 4.58 -4.95
N SER A 4 11.31 3.25 -4.88
CA SER A 4 12.45 2.36 -5.03
C SER A 4 13.20 2.83 -6.28
N ASP A 5 14.49 3.22 -6.17
CA ASP A 5 15.25 3.87 -7.27
C ASP A 5 15.27 3.06 -8.58
N PHE A 6 14.72 1.85 -8.55
CA PHE A 6 14.63 0.89 -9.63
C PHE A 6 13.26 0.79 -10.30
N GLU A 7 12.20 1.42 -9.77
CA GLU A 7 10.83 1.31 -10.30
C GLU A 7 10.33 2.63 -10.89
N LYS A 8 9.70 2.55 -12.08
CA LYS A 8 9.07 3.68 -12.76
C LYS A 8 7.64 3.33 -13.12
N TYR A 9 6.71 4.22 -12.75
CA TYR A 9 5.28 4.09 -13.04
C TYR A 9 4.99 4.13 -14.55
N PRO A 10 3.87 3.52 -15.00
CA PRO A 10 3.34 3.72 -16.34
C PRO A 10 3.11 5.20 -16.64
N VAL A 11 3.34 5.58 -17.89
CA VAL A 11 3.31 6.99 -18.30
C VAL A 11 2.29 7.18 -19.42
N PHE A 12 1.28 8.00 -19.15
CA PHE A 12 0.40 8.56 -20.18
C PHE A 12 1.17 9.59 -21.02
N GLU A 13 0.78 9.79 -22.28
CA GLU A 13 1.40 10.79 -23.17
C GLU A 13 1.40 12.20 -22.57
N THR A 14 0.38 12.54 -21.78
CA THR A 14 0.27 13.81 -21.06
C THR A 14 1.26 13.98 -19.92
N CYS A 15 1.83 12.89 -19.41
CA CYS A 15 2.72 12.86 -18.24
C CYS A 15 4.21 12.72 -18.61
N GLU A 16 4.59 12.74 -19.90
CA GLU A 16 5.98 12.50 -20.32
C GLU A 16 6.98 13.54 -19.81
N SER A 17 6.56 14.79 -19.65
CA SER A 17 7.40 15.90 -19.19
C SER A 17 7.50 16.01 -17.67
N VAL A 18 6.78 15.18 -16.93
CA VAL A 18 6.68 15.24 -15.47
C VAL A 18 7.86 14.52 -14.83
N ALA A 19 8.38 15.09 -13.73
CA ALA A 19 9.45 14.46 -12.96
C ALA A 19 9.06 13.07 -12.47
N ILE A 20 10.02 12.14 -12.40
CA ILE A 20 9.78 10.73 -11.99
C ILE A 20 9.05 10.65 -10.65
N ALA A 21 9.41 11.53 -9.71
CA ALA A 21 8.77 11.63 -8.39
C ALA A 21 7.26 11.97 -8.43
N GLN A 22 6.78 12.58 -9.51
CA GLN A 22 5.41 13.04 -9.70
C GLN A 22 4.62 12.17 -10.69
N LEU A 23 5.26 11.18 -11.32
CA LEU A 23 4.59 10.24 -12.24
C LEU A 23 3.40 9.51 -11.61
N PRO A 24 3.47 8.99 -10.36
CA PRO A 24 2.31 8.33 -9.74
C PRO A 24 1.09 9.26 -9.65
N ASN A 25 1.33 10.53 -9.32
CA ASN A 25 0.29 11.53 -9.15
C ASN A 25 -0.34 11.90 -10.49
N CYS A 26 0.50 12.13 -11.50
CA CYS A 26 0.03 12.43 -12.86
C CYS A 26 -0.76 11.25 -13.46
N PHE A 27 -0.29 10.02 -13.25
CA PHE A 27 -0.97 8.81 -13.68
C PHE A 27 -2.35 8.68 -13.04
N ASN A 28 -2.43 8.79 -11.71
CA ASN A 28 -3.69 8.66 -10.98
C ASN A 28 -4.68 9.76 -11.37
N GLN A 29 -4.24 11.01 -11.49
CA GLN A 29 -5.10 12.11 -11.89
C GLN A 29 -5.62 11.94 -13.32
N THR A 30 -4.76 11.56 -14.26
CA THR A 30 -5.16 11.35 -15.66
C THR A 30 -6.18 10.22 -15.75
N LEU A 31 -5.97 9.12 -15.03
CA LEU A 31 -6.88 7.98 -15.01
C LEU A 31 -8.24 8.34 -14.38
N ILE A 32 -8.24 9.00 -13.21
CA ILE A 32 -9.48 9.40 -12.54
C ILE A 32 -10.27 10.39 -13.40
N THR A 33 -9.58 11.36 -14.02
CA THR A 33 -10.22 12.34 -14.92
C THR A 33 -10.86 11.63 -16.11
N PHE A 34 -10.14 10.71 -16.74
CA PHE A 34 -10.68 9.92 -17.85
C PHE A 34 -11.95 9.15 -17.45
N ILE A 35 -11.95 8.55 -16.26
CA ILE A 35 -13.11 7.81 -15.76
C ILE A 35 -14.27 8.75 -15.48
N ILE A 36 -14.05 9.89 -14.83
CA ILE A 36 -15.11 10.86 -14.56
C ILE A 36 -15.74 11.39 -15.86
N ASP A 37 -14.92 11.62 -16.88
CA ASP A 37 -15.35 12.17 -18.17
C ASP A 37 -16.10 11.15 -19.04
N ARG A 38 -15.74 9.85 -18.96
CA ARG A 38 -16.25 8.81 -19.84
C ARG A 38 -17.27 7.87 -19.20
N PHE A 39 -17.37 7.84 -17.88
CA PHE A 39 -18.27 6.92 -17.19
C PHE A 39 -19.70 7.43 -17.24
N GLU A 40 -20.58 6.66 -17.87
CA GLU A 40 -22.01 6.96 -17.92
C GLU A 40 -22.72 6.37 -16.70
N MET A 41 -23.32 7.23 -15.87
CA MET A 41 -24.03 6.77 -14.67
C MET A 41 -25.28 5.95 -15.07
N PRO A 42 -25.39 4.66 -14.69
CA PRO A 42 -26.57 3.88 -15.00
C PRO A 42 -27.83 4.47 -14.36
N ALA A 43 -28.93 4.51 -15.13
CA ALA A 43 -30.19 5.15 -14.71
C ALA A 43 -30.66 4.68 -13.31
N ARG A 44 -30.62 3.37 -13.07
CA ARG A 44 -31.02 2.76 -11.80
C ARG A 44 -30.26 3.30 -10.59
N VAL A 45 -28.94 3.48 -10.71
CA VAL A 45 -28.07 3.98 -9.63
C VAL A 45 -28.40 5.43 -9.33
N ASN A 46 -28.71 6.22 -10.36
CA ASN A 46 -29.11 7.61 -10.22
C ASN A 46 -30.52 7.76 -9.62
N ASP A 47 -31.47 6.93 -10.06
CA ASP A 47 -32.87 6.93 -9.58
C ASP A 47 -32.96 6.54 -8.11
N GLU A 48 -32.19 5.53 -7.69
CA GLU A 48 -32.09 5.08 -6.30
C GLU A 48 -31.21 6.02 -5.44
N LYS A 49 -30.60 7.05 -6.04
CA LYS A 49 -29.66 7.99 -5.40
C LYS A 49 -28.59 7.26 -4.58
N TYR A 50 -28.08 6.17 -5.13
CA TYR A 50 -27.15 5.29 -4.43
C TYR A 50 -25.86 6.04 -4.08
N GLN A 51 -25.41 5.84 -2.84
CA GLN A 51 -24.14 6.36 -2.35
C GLN A 51 -23.31 5.20 -1.86
N GLY A 52 -22.14 5.03 -2.45
CA GLY A 52 -21.28 3.91 -2.10
C GLY A 52 -19.94 4.00 -2.81
N GLU A 53 -19.26 2.86 -2.84
CA GLU A 53 -17.94 2.73 -3.40
C GLU A 53 -17.88 1.45 -4.23
N MET A 54 -17.18 1.53 -5.35
CA MET A 54 -16.80 0.38 -6.14
C MET A 54 -15.28 0.30 -6.21
N VAL A 55 -14.72 -0.89 -6.24
CA VAL A 55 -13.27 -1.10 -6.26
C VAL A 55 -12.90 -1.82 -7.54
N VAL A 56 -11.98 -1.23 -8.30
CA VAL A 56 -11.46 -1.81 -9.53
C VAL A 56 -10.05 -2.32 -9.30
N LEU A 57 -9.82 -3.60 -9.54
CA LEU A 57 -8.51 -4.22 -9.61
C LEU A 57 -8.14 -4.38 -11.08
N PHE A 58 -7.04 -3.75 -11.50
CA PHE A 58 -6.56 -3.80 -12.87
C PHE A 58 -5.04 -3.85 -12.92
N GLU A 59 -4.50 -4.24 -14.07
CA GLU A 59 -3.07 -4.22 -14.35
C GLU A 59 -2.78 -3.46 -15.64
N VAL A 60 -1.62 -2.82 -15.67
CA VAL A 60 -1.01 -2.35 -16.91
C VAL A 60 0.03 -3.40 -17.30
N THR A 61 -0.13 -3.99 -18.48
CA THR A 61 0.76 -5.06 -18.95
C THR A 61 2.14 -4.53 -19.35
N ALA A 62 3.10 -5.42 -19.58
CA ALA A 62 4.43 -5.04 -20.07
C ALA A 62 4.38 -4.41 -21.48
N GLU A 63 3.30 -4.63 -22.22
CA GLU A 63 3.04 -3.95 -23.49
C GLU A 63 2.40 -2.57 -23.29
N GLY A 64 1.93 -2.21 -22.09
CA GLY A 64 1.27 -0.94 -21.80
C GLY A 64 -0.25 -0.94 -22.03
N GLN A 65 -0.88 -2.12 -22.06
CA GLN A 65 -2.34 -2.26 -22.18
C GLN A 65 -2.98 -2.35 -20.79
N PHE A 66 -4.16 -1.74 -20.63
CA PHE A 66 -4.96 -1.90 -19.42
C PHE A 66 -5.75 -3.20 -19.47
N LYS A 67 -5.66 -3.99 -18.40
CA LYS A 67 -6.43 -5.22 -18.24
C LYS A 67 -7.12 -5.22 -16.89
N VAL A 68 -8.45 -5.17 -16.92
CA VAL A 68 -9.28 -5.26 -15.71
C VAL A 68 -9.27 -6.70 -15.23
N LEU A 69 -8.83 -6.92 -13.99
CA LEU A 69 -8.80 -8.23 -13.36
C LEU A 69 -10.10 -8.51 -12.61
N HIS A 70 -10.58 -7.53 -11.85
CA HIS A 70 -11.81 -7.66 -11.08
C HIS A 70 -12.46 -6.30 -10.81
N THR A 71 -13.78 -6.28 -10.63
CA THR A 71 -14.53 -5.09 -10.24
C THR A 71 -15.55 -5.45 -9.19
N GLU A 72 -15.39 -4.89 -8.00
CA GLU A 72 -16.31 -5.05 -6.88
C GLU A 72 -17.26 -3.85 -6.83
N ALA A 73 -18.57 -4.12 -6.84
CA ALA A 73 -19.63 -3.12 -6.87
C ALA A 73 -20.98 -3.77 -6.52
N VAL A 74 -21.90 -2.99 -5.95
CA VAL A 74 -23.24 -3.46 -5.57
C VAL A 74 -24.11 -3.79 -6.79
N TYR A 75 -24.00 -2.97 -7.85
CA TYR A 75 -24.79 -3.12 -9.07
C TYR A 75 -23.92 -3.70 -10.19
N GLN A 76 -24.50 -4.62 -10.96
CA GLN A 76 -23.81 -5.23 -12.10
C GLN A 76 -23.56 -4.20 -13.21
N GLU A 77 -24.50 -3.27 -13.39
CA GLU A 77 -24.45 -2.17 -14.34
C GLU A 77 -23.20 -1.30 -14.14
N LEU A 78 -22.78 -1.08 -12.88
CA LEU A 78 -21.53 -0.35 -12.56
C LEU A 78 -20.28 -1.15 -12.97
N LYS A 79 -20.33 -2.48 -12.85
CA LYS A 79 -19.21 -3.36 -13.23
C LYS A 79 -19.02 -3.37 -14.75
N ASP A 80 -20.13 -3.43 -15.49
CA ASP A 80 -20.11 -3.49 -16.94
C ASP A 80 -19.71 -2.15 -17.56
N GLU A 81 -20.22 -1.05 -17.01
CA GLU A 81 -19.83 0.30 -17.45
C GLU A 81 -18.33 0.57 -17.20
N MET A 82 -17.82 0.19 -16.02
CA MET A 82 -16.40 0.38 -15.72
C MET A 82 -15.50 -0.44 -16.67
N LYS A 83 -15.89 -1.67 -17.03
CA LYS A 83 -15.17 -2.45 -18.05
C LYS A 83 -15.20 -1.76 -19.42
N SER A 84 -16.33 -1.15 -19.80
CA SER A 84 -16.46 -0.37 -21.04
C SER A 84 -15.50 0.82 -21.05
N VAL A 85 -15.46 1.61 -19.97
CA VAL A 85 -14.56 2.76 -19.82
C VAL A 85 -13.10 2.34 -19.90
N PHE A 86 -12.71 1.26 -19.21
CA PHE A 86 -11.33 0.74 -19.29
C PHE A 86 -10.96 0.25 -20.69
N GLY A 87 -11.92 -0.23 -21.48
CA GLY A 87 -11.71 -0.60 -22.88
C GLY A 87 -11.46 0.59 -23.81
N GLN A 88 -11.83 1.81 -23.40
CA GLN A 88 -11.59 3.04 -24.15
C GLN A 88 -10.26 3.72 -23.79
N LEU A 89 -9.56 3.24 -22.76
CA LEU A 89 -8.30 3.84 -22.34
C LEU A 89 -7.23 3.70 -23.43
N PRO A 90 -6.46 4.78 -23.71
CA PRO A 90 -5.35 4.70 -24.63
C PRO A 90 -4.24 3.80 -24.06
N LYS A 91 -3.43 3.25 -24.96
CA LYS A 91 -2.22 2.52 -24.58
C LYS A 91 -1.23 3.47 -23.91
N VAL A 92 -0.60 3.04 -22.82
CA VAL A 92 0.40 3.82 -22.07
C VAL A 92 1.80 3.25 -22.26
N ARG A 93 2.83 4.01 -21.87
CA ARG A 93 4.17 3.43 -21.73
C ARG A 93 4.16 2.54 -20.48
N PRO A 94 4.63 1.28 -20.57
CA PRO A 94 4.57 0.33 -19.47
C PRO A 94 5.41 0.78 -18.27
N ALA A 95 5.11 0.23 -17.10
CA ALA A 95 5.98 0.37 -15.94
C ALA A 95 7.35 -0.27 -16.26
N THR A 96 8.41 0.24 -15.64
CA THR A 96 9.74 -0.38 -15.76
C THR A 96 10.32 -0.67 -14.39
N TYR A 97 10.88 -1.85 -14.21
CA TYR A 97 11.69 -2.23 -13.05
C TYR A 97 13.11 -2.54 -13.53
N ASN A 98 14.13 -1.91 -12.96
CA ASN A 98 15.51 -1.99 -13.44
C ASN A 98 15.64 -1.72 -14.95
N ALA A 99 14.97 -0.65 -15.43
CA ALA A 99 14.88 -0.27 -16.85
C ALA A 99 14.26 -1.32 -17.79
N SER A 100 13.72 -2.42 -17.27
CA SER A 100 13.03 -3.46 -18.04
C SER A 100 11.50 -3.30 -17.91
N PRO A 101 10.73 -3.34 -19.02
CA PRO A 101 9.28 -3.29 -18.96
C PRO A 101 8.70 -4.43 -18.12
N THR A 102 7.77 -4.10 -17.23
CA THR A 102 7.07 -5.07 -16.39
C THR A 102 5.59 -4.72 -16.29
N PHE A 103 4.77 -5.70 -15.91
CA PHE A 103 3.39 -5.41 -15.52
C PHE A 103 3.34 -4.77 -14.14
N MET A 104 2.33 -3.94 -13.90
CA MET A 104 2.06 -3.33 -12.60
C MET A 104 0.58 -3.36 -12.29
N GLN A 105 0.22 -3.81 -11.08
CA GLN A 105 -1.15 -3.98 -10.63
C GLN A 105 -1.59 -2.81 -9.75
N PHE A 106 -2.85 -2.44 -9.87
CA PHE A 106 -3.46 -1.31 -9.18
C PHE A 106 -4.82 -1.67 -8.63
N THR A 107 -5.11 -1.14 -7.44
CA THR A 107 -6.43 -1.16 -6.83
C THR A 107 -6.92 0.27 -6.72
N MET A 108 -8.04 0.57 -7.36
CA MET A 108 -8.59 1.92 -7.41
C MET A 108 -10.02 1.91 -6.84
N PRO A 109 -10.23 2.55 -5.68
CA PRO A 109 -11.57 2.81 -5.18
C PRO A 109 -12.19 3.99 -5.93
N VAL A 110 -13.44 3.84 -6.36
CA VAL A 110 -14.24 4.87 -7.03
C VAL A 110 -15.52 5.08 -6.24
N LYS A 111 -15.72 6.31 -5.78
CA LYS A 111 -16.90 6.70 -5.00
C LYS A 111 -18.05 7.08 -5.94
N ILE A 112 -19.26 6.67 -5.58
CA ILE A 112 -20.51 7.05 -6.23
C ILE A 112 -21.30 7.95 -5.28
N PRO A 113 -21.77 9.13 -5.72
CA PRO A 113 -21.63 9.72 -7.06
C PRO A 113 -20.19 10.16 -7.37
N LEU A 114 -19.83 10.18 -8.67
CA LEU A 114 -18.46 10.40 -9.15
C LEU A 114 -17.85 11.75 -8.72
N SER A 115 -18.69 12.76 -8.45
CA SER A 115 -18.26 14.06 -7.93
C SER A 115 -17.54 14.00 -6.59
N ARG A 116 -17.64 12.87 -5.87
CA ARG A 116 -16.93 12.62 -4.62
C ARG A 116 -15.48 12.17 -4.83
N ASN A 117 -15.10 11.82 -6.06
CA ASN A 117 -13.71 11.53 -6.41
C ASN A 117 -13.02 12.87 -6.66
N VAL A 118 -12.17 13.27 -5.73
CA VAL A 118 -11.50 14.56 -5.79
C VAL A 118 -10.29 14.44 -6.73
N ILE A 119 -10.24 15.27 -7.79
CA ILE A 119 -9.02 15.54 -8.54
C ILE A 119 -8.16 16.47 -7.68
N GLN A 120 -7.59 15.95 -6.59
CA GLN A 120 -6.59 16.69 -5.84
C GLN A 120 -5.21 16.16 -6.20
N GLU A 121 -4.22 17.04 -6.23
CA GLU A 121 -2.82 16.63 -6.17
C GLU A 121 -2.70 15.63 -5.03
N TYR A 122 -2.26 14.42 -5.37
CA TYR A 122 -1.69 13.51 -4.38
C TYR A 122 -0.41 14.18 -3.85
N THR A 123 -0.56 15.22 -3.03
CA THR A 123 0.51 15.61 -2.11
C THR A 123 0.82 14.36 -1.32
N ASN A 124 2.08 13.95 -1.28
CA ASN A 124 2.53 12.75 -0.58
C ASN A 124 2.27 12.84 0.93
N THR A 125 1.01 12.79 1.36
CA THR A 125 0.63 11.97 2.49
C THR A 125 0.74 10.54 1.95
N THR A 126 1.95 10.00 1.80
CA THR A 126 2.44 9.15 2.89
C THR A 126 1.61 9.36 4.14
N THR A 127 0.53 8.61 4.22
CA THR A 127 0.23 7.89 5.43
C THR A 127 1.52 7.10 5.78
N THR A 128 2.53 7.79 6.34
CA THR A 128 2.98 7.35 7.66
C THR A 128 1.70 7.05 8.39
N ALA A 129 1.54 5.82 8.89
CA ALA A 129 0.48 5.48 9.79
C ALA A 129 0.52 6.44 11.00
N THR A 130 0.03 7.67 10.84
CA THR A 130 -0.67 8.37 11.88
C THR A 130 -2.00 7.66 11.95
N ASN A 131 -2.02 6.66 12.82
CA ASN A 131 -3.20 6.15 13.53
C ASN A 131 -4.45 7.02 13.26
N GLU A 132 -5.17 6.76 12.16
CA GLU A 132 -6.54 7.24 12.01
C GLU A 132 -7.39 6.38 12.94
N THR A 133 -7.57 6.95 14.11
CA THR A 133 -8.56 6.61 15.11
C THR A 133 -9.94 6.61 14.45
N LYS A 134 -10.39 5.44 14.02
CA LYS A 134 -11.83 5.12 13.98
C LYS A 134 -12.07 3.74 14.58
N SER A 135 -11.90 3.66 15.89
CA SER A 135 -12.87 2.93 16.70
C SER A 135 -13.56 3.95 17.60
N ASN A 136 -14.79 4.31 17.24
CA ASN A 136 -15.76 4.83 18.19
C ASN A 136 -16.07 3.69 19.16
N GLY A 137 -15.21 3.55 20.16
CA GLY A 137 -15.35 2.70 21.31
C GLY A 137 -14.51 3.34 22.39
N THR A 138 -15.16 4.04 23.30
CA THR A 138 -14.53 4.69 24.44
C THR A 138 -13.91 3.62 25.34
N THR A 139 -12.66 3.28 25.09
CA THR A 139 -11.80 2.67 26.10
C THR A 139 -10.58 3.57 26.20
N ASN A 140 -10.53 4.37 27.26
CA ASN A 140 -9.32 5.04 27.71
C ASN A 140 -8.27 3.95 28.01
N VAL A 141 -7.55 3.50 26.98
CA VAL A 141 -6.37 2.67 27.17
C VAL A 141 -5.24 3.64 27.47
N GLN A 142 -4.96 3.80 28.76
CA GLN A 142 -3.71 4.42 29.23
C GLN A 142 -2.56 3.83 28.40
N PRO A 143 -1.68 4.65 27.79
CA PRO A 143 -0.53 4.13 27.08
C PRO A 143 0.31 3.29 28.04
N ASN A 144 0.50 2.01 27.71
CA ASN A 144 1.31 1.12 28.53
C ASN A 144 2.74 1.69 28.56
N SER A 145 3.25 2.01 29.75
CA SER A 145 4.57 2.62 29.94
C SER A 145 5.72 1.80 29.35
N MET A 146 5.49 0.49 29.13
CA MET A 146 6.44 -0.44 28.53
C MET A 146 6.64 -0.27 27.01
N GLN A 147 5.72 0.39 26.30
CA GLN A 147 5.86 0.59 24.84
C GLN A 147 7.01 1.52 24.47
N GLN A 148 7.41 2.41 25.40
CA GLN A 148 8.49 3.36 25.20
C GLN A 148 9.86 2.79 25.58
N GLU A 149 9.96 1.50 25.93
CA GLU A 149 11.22 0.90 26.38
C GLU A 149 12.28 0.91 25.28
N TYR A 150 11.93 0.46 24.06
CA TYR A 150 12.85 0.41 22.93
C TYR A 150 13.45 1.78 22.56
N ASP A 151 12.63 2.83 22.56
CA ASP A 151 13.08 4.19 22.21
C ASP A 151 14.06 4.77 23.24
N ARG A 152 14.07 4.23 24.47
CA ARG A 152 14.98 4.66 25.54
C ARG A 152 16.31 3.91 25.53
N ILE A 153 16.45 2.84 24.74
CA ILE A 153 17.69 2.08 24.66
C ILE A 153 18.72 2.91 23.90
N GLN A 154 19.75 3.38 24.61
CA GLN A 154 20.93 3.98 24.00
C GLN A 154 21.98 2.89 23.71
N ASN A 155 22.38 2.75 22.45
CA ASN A 155 23.43 1.83 22.06
C ASN A 155 24.77 2.30 22.64
N GLN A 156 25.40 1.47 23.47
CA GLN A 156 26.75 1.71 23.96
C GLN A 156 27.76 1.07 23.00
N GLU A 157 28.95 1.68 22.91
CA GLU A 157 30.03 1.15 22.10
C GLU A 157 30.53 -0.18 22.68
N PHE A 158 30.63 -1.21 21.83
CA PHE A 158 31.03 -2.53 22.27
C PHE A 158 32.51 -2.55 22.65
N ALA A 159 32.80 -2.69 23.95
CA ALA A 159 34.13 -2.90 24.48
C ALA A 159 34.70 -4.24 23.99
N VAL A 160 35.57 -4.20 22.97
CA VAL A 160 36.20 -5.38 22.35
C VAL A 160 36.96 -6.23 23.38
N GLN A 161 37.49 -5.61 24.43
CA GLN A 161 38.14 -6.27 25.57
C GLN A 161 37.23 -7.20 26.37
N ASN A 162 35.90 -7.02 26.31
CA ASN A 162 34.91 -7.86 26.99
C ASN A 162 34.43 -9.03 26.12
N LYS A 163 35.05 -9.25 24.95
CA LYS A 163 34.77 -10.39 24.09
C LYS A 163 35.31 -11.68 24.72
N PHE A 164 34.42 -12.49 25.28
CA PHE A 164 34.78 -13.80 25.83
C PHE A 164 35.19 -14.75 24.70
N ASN A 165 36.42 -15.27 24.75
CA ASN A 165 36.88 -16.36 23.88
C ASN A 165 36.58 -17.70 24.56
N SER A 166 35.31 -18.10 24.57
CA SER A 166 34.90 -19.41 25.07
C SER A 166 34.68 -20.37 23.91
N ALA A 167 35.34 -21.53 23.96
CA ALA A 167 35.06 -22.66 23.05
C ALA A 167 33.85 -23.50 23.51
N LEU A 168 33.13 -23.05 24.55
CA LEU A 168 31.97 -23.75 25.08
C LEU A 168 30.79 -23.56 24.12
N ASN A 169 30.48 -24.63 23.39
CA ASN A 169 29.24 -24.73 22.62
C ASN A 169 28.07 -24.86 23.61
N ILE A 170 27.44 -23.74 23.96
CA ILE A 170 26.18 -23.76 24.73
C ILE A 170 25.09 -24.10 23.70
N PRO A 171 24.50 -25.32 23.73
CA PRO A 171 23.42 -25.63 22.82
C PRO A 171 22.26 -24.68 23.12
N PHE A 172 21.67 -24.11 22.06
CA PHE A 172 20.43 -23.36 22.20
C PHE A 172 19.33 -24.31 22.70
N SER A 173 19.09 -24.31 24.01
CA SER A 173 17.92 -24.93 24.58
C SER A 173 16.73 -24.11 24.11
N HIS A 174 15.89 -24.69 23.25
CA HIS A 174 14.64 -24.07 22.87
C HIS A 174 13.73 -24.16 24.09
N GLN A 175 13.78 -23.16 24.96
CA GLN A 175 12.79 -23.07 26.03
C GLN A 175 11.42 -22.89 25.38
N ILE A 176 10.42 -23.59 25.90
CA ILE A 176 9.08 -23.55 25.33
C ILE A 176 8.58 -22.10 25.37
N TYR A 177 8.40 -21.55 24.17
CA TYR A 177 7.97 -20.17 23.93
C TYR A 177 6.72 -19.79 24.72
N SER A 178 5.83 -20.75 24.99
CA SER A 178 4.61 -20.56 25.79
C SER A 178 4.83 -19.96 27.18
N ARG A 179 6.01 -20.16 27.79
CA ARG A 179 6.32 -19.59 29.10
C ARG A 179 6.43 -18.06 29.08
N PHE A 180 6.77 -17.50 27.92
CA PHE A 180 7.01 -16.06 27.76
C PHE A 180 5.94 -15.39 26.91
N ASP A 181 5.06 -16.17 26.28
CA ASP A 181 4.01 -15.68 25.39
C ASP A 181 3.11 -14.63 26.07
N ALA A 182 2.66 -14.88 27.30
CA ALA A 182 1.86 -13.92 28.06
C ALA A 182 2.58 -12.60 28.34
N ALA A 183 3.88 -12.65 28.67
CA ALA A 183 4.69 -11.47 28.94
C ALA A 183 5.03 -10.70 27.66
N LEU A 184 5.30 -11.42 26.55
CA LEU A 184 5.59 -10.82 25.26
C LEU A 184 4.36 -10.12 24.68
N ASN A 185 3.18 -10.73 24.83
CA ASN A 185 1.91 -10.17 24.37
C ASN A 185 1.44 -8.98 25.25
N GLN A 186 1.96 -8.81 26.47
CA GLN A 186 1.62 -7.69 27.36
C GLN A 186 2.08 -6.33 26.81
N VAL A 187 3.16 -6.29 26.05
CA VAL A 187 3.72 -5.04 25.48
C VAL A 187 2.94 -4.61 24.23
N GLY A 188 2.26 -5.54 23.55
CA GLY A 188 1.33 -5.24 22.45
C GLY A 188 1.96 -4.65 21.19
N THR A 189 3.28 -4.53 21.14
CA THR A 189 4.01 -4.21 19.90
C THR A 189 4.06 -5.48 19.06
N ASN A 190 3.64 -5.42 17.80
CA ASN A 190 3.60 -6.53 16.84
C ASN A 190 4.95 -7.28 16.70
N ALA A 191 5.28 -8.13 17.67
CA ALA A 191 6.55 -8.82 17.77
C ALA A 191 6.52 -10.09 16.91
N HIS A 192 6.51 -9.92 15.59
CA HIS A 192 6.85 -11.01 14.67
C HIS A 192 8.38 -11.11 14.58
N THR A 193 9.03 -11.70 15.58
CA THR A 193 10.47 -11.97 15.52
C THR A 193 10.72 -13.29 14.80
N SER A 194 10.67 -13.28 13.46
CA SER A 194 11.32 -14.33 12.66
C SER A 194 12.49 -13.72 11.91
N SER A 195 13.63 -13.60 12.60
CA SER A 195 14.91 -13.27 11.97
C SER A 195 15.49 -14.56 11.40
N LYS A 196 15.60 -14.65 10.06
CA LYS A 196 16.32 -15.74 9.39
C LYS A 196 17.83 -15.59 9.72
N PRO A 197 18.50 -16.61 10.27
CA PRO A 197 19.92 -16.49 10.57
C PRO A 197 20.72 -16.27 9.29
N PHE A 198 21.56 -15.24 9.27
CA PHE A 198 22.53 -15.04 8.20
C PHE A 198 23.60 -16.14 8.28
N LEU A 199 23.80 -16.85 7.17
CA LEU A 199 24.97 -17.70 6.98
C LEU A 199 26.11 -16.81 6.49
N TYR A 200 27.18 -16.72 7.27
CA TYR A 200 28.46 -16.20 6.79
C TYR A 200 29.09 -17.26 5.89
N THR A 201 29.54 -16.86 4.69
CA THR A 201 30.56 -17.59 3.92
C THR A 201 31.87 -16.84 4.08
#